data_AF-A0AAV5XJ96-F1
#
_entry.id   AF-A0AAV5XJ96-F1
#
_cell.length_a   1.000
_cell.length_b   1.000
_cell.length_c   1.000
_cell.angle_alpha   90.00
_cell.angle_beta   90.00
_cell.angle_gamma   90.00
#
_symmetry.space_group_name_H-M   'P 1'
#
loop_
_entity.id
_entity.type
_entity.pdbx_description
1 polymer ?
#
loop_
_entity_poly.entity_id
_entity_poly.type
_entity_poly.pdbx_seq_one_letter_code
_entity_poly.pdbx_strand_id
1 'polypeptide(L)' 'MNLRTLAAAIVVTAGLLGAAAPAPAIGLRVGQPAPEITGGPWINSEPLSMEKLRGRVVFVEFWTFG' A
#
# COMPACT_ATOMS: atom_id res chain seq x y z
N MET A 1 -15.90 -15.98 40.53
CA MET A 1 -14.95 -15.30 39.62
C MET A 1 -13.55 -15.56 40.15
N ASN A 2 -12.67 -16.26 39.43
CA ASN A 2 -11.33 -16.60 39.93
C ASN A 2 -10.26 -15.73 39.26
N LEU A 3 -9.12 -15.54 39.92
CA LEU A 3 -8.05 -14.63 39.48
C LEU A 3 -7.55 -14.93 38.04
N ARG A 4 -7.64 -16.21 37.63
CA ARG A 4 -7.27 -16.68 36.29
C ARG A 4 -8.24 -16.20 35.22
N THR A 5 -9.54 -16.23 35.50
CA THR A 5 -10.57 -15.66 34.61
C THR A 5 -10.44 -14.15 34.45
N LEU A 6 -10.00 -13.44 35.49
CA LEU A 6 -9.79 -11.99 35.42
C LEU A 6 -8.56 -11.64 34.57
N ALA A 7 -7.44 -12.36 34.76
CA ALA A 7 -6.22 -12.16 33.99
C ALA A 7 -6.42 -12.49 32.49
N ALA A 8 -7.15 -13.56 32.18
CA ALA A 8 -7.47 -13.92 30.81
C ALA A 8 -8.34 -12.85 30.11
N ALA A 9 -9.33 -12.29 30.82
CA ALA A 9 -10.17 -11.22 30.28
C ALA A 9 -9.34 -9.97 29.95
N ILE A 10 -8.42 -9.55 30.83
CA ILE A 10 -7.57 -8.37 30.62
C ILE A 10 -6.65 -8.54 29.40
N VAL A 11 -6.04 -9.72 29.24
CA VAL A 11 -5.16 -10.01 28.09
C VAL A 11 -5.94 -9.99 26.78
N VAL A 12 -7.15 -10.54 26.77
CA VAL A 12 -8.04 -10.53 25.59
C VAL A 12 -8.46 -9.10 25.23
N THR A 13 -8.86 -8.30 26.22
CA THR A 13 -9.26 -6.90 25.98
C THR A 13 -8.09 -6.05 25.48
N ALA A 14 -6.89 -6.22 26.04
CA ALA A 14 -5.70 -5.50 25.58
C ALA A 14 -5.28 -5.89 24.14
N GLY A 15 -5.40 -7.18 23.78
CA GLY A 15 -5.14 -7.65 22.43
C GLY A 15 -6.13 -7.10 21.39
N LEU A 16 -7.41 -6.95 21.77
CA LEU A 16 -8.45 -6.37 20.91
C LEU A 16 -8.28 -4.84 20.70
N LEU A 17 -7.71 -4.12 21.67
CA LEU A 17 -7.42 -2.68 21.56
C LEU A 17 -6.19 -2.37 20.69
N GLY A 18 -5.19 -3.28 20.64
CA GLY A 18 -3.95 -3.08 19.87
C GLY A 18 -4.07 -3.32 18.36
N ALA A 19 -5.12 -4.01 17.90
CA ALA A 19 -5.29 -4.40 16.50
C ALA A 19 -5.91 -3.29 15.60
N ALA A 20 -6.32 -2.17 16.18
CA ALA A 20 -6.98 -1.08 15.47
C ALA A 20 -6.05 0.12 15.15
N ALA A 21 -4.73 -0.07 15.21
CA ALA A 21 -3.81 0.96 14.76
C ALA A 21 -4.00 1.18 13.24
N PRO A 22 -4.34 2.40 12.79
CA PRO A 22 -4.44 2.67 11.37
C PRO A 22 -3.07 2.40 10.74
N ALA A 23 -3.04 1.57 9.70
CA ALA A 23 -1.83 1.35 8.91
C ALA A 23 -1.30 2.72 8.45
N PRO A 24 0.03 2.95 8.46
CA PRO A 24 0.58 4.21 7.99
C PRO A 24 0.12 4.44 6.56
N ALA A 25 -0.51 5.59 6.31
CA ALA A 25 -0.94 5.97 4.97
C ALA A 25 0.31 6.14 4.09
N ILE A 26 0.54 5.20 3.18
CA ILE A 26 1.55 5.32 2.13
C ILE A 26 0.94 6.20 1.02
N GLY A 27 0.84 7.50 1.29
CA GLY A 27 0.44 8.48 0.28
C GLY A 27 1.61 8.83 -0.64
N LEU A 28 1.33 9.02 -1.94
CA LEU A 28 2.29 9.60 -2.87
C LEU A 28 2.67 11.01 -2.39
N ARG A 29 3.96 11.30 -2.34
CA ARG A 29 4.48 12.62 -1.96
C ARG A 29 5.05 13.34 -3.18
N VAL A 30 4.82 14.65 -3.26
CA VAL A 30 5.46 15.49 -4.28
C VAL A 30 6.98 15.40 -4.11
N GLY A 31 7.69 15.21 -5.22
CA GLY A 31 9.14 15.03 -5.24
C GLY A 31 9.63 13.61 -4.92
N GLN A 32 8.73 12.70 -4.51
CA GLN A 32 9.07 11.28 -4.43
C GLN A 32 9.27 10.72 -5.84
N PRO A 33 10.39 10.04 -6.14
CA PRO A 33 10.56 9.36 -7.42
C PRO A 33 9.43 8.36 -7.67
N ALA A 34 8.91 8.34 -8.90
CA ALA A 34 7.96 7.33 -9.32
C ALA A 34 8.62 5.94 -9.29
N PRO A 35 7.94 4.91 -8.77
CA PRO A 35 8.39 3.53 -8.90
C PRO A 35 8.51 3.09 -10.36
N GLU A 36 9.34 2.08 -10.62
CA GLU A 36 9.44 1.49 -11.96
C GLU A 36 8.13 0.78 -12.34
N ILE A 37 7.70 0.90 -13.61
CA ILE A 37 6.53 0.15 -14.10
C ILE A 37 7.03 -1.23 -14.55
N THR A 38 6.62 -2.25 -13.80
CA THR A 38 6.95 -3.65 -14.09
C THR A 38 5.69 -4.40 -14.53
N GLY A 39 5.87 -5.46 -15.33
CA GLY A 39 4.79 -6.33 -15.78
C GLY A 39 4.49 -6.21 -17.28
N GLY A 40 3.41 -6.87 -17.72
CA GLY A 40 2.98 -6.93 -19.11
C GLY A 40 1.83 -7.93 -19.31
N PRO A 41 1.40 -8.17 -20.56
CA PRO A 41 1.95 -7.65 -21.83
C PRO A 41 1.65 -6.15 -22.05
N TRP A 42 2.49 -5.48 -22.85
CA TRP A 42 2.29 -4.08 -23.24
C TRP A 42 1.47 -4.00 -24.53
N ILE A 43 0.62 -2.98 -24.63
CA ILE A 43 -0.21 -2.70 -25.80
C ILE A 43 0.22 -1.32 -26.37
N ASN A 44 0.22 -1.19 -27.69
CA ASN A 44 0.57 0.03 -28.45
C ASN A 44 2.03 0.52 -28.32
N SER A 45 2.89 -0.20 -27.60
CA SER A 45 4.31 0.16 -27.43
C SER A 45 5.15 -1.02 -27.00
N GLU A 46 6.47 -0.90 -27.21
CA GLU A 46 7.44 -1.67 -26.43
C GLU A 46 7.41 -1.25 -24.95
N PRO A 47 7.93 -2.07 -24.01
CA PRO A 47 7.99 -1.71 -22.60
C PRO A 47 8.64 -0.35 -22.33
N LEU A 48 7.98 0.46 -21.51
CA LEU A 48 8.50 1.77 -21.08
C LEU A 48 9.27 1.65 -19.76
N SER A 49 10.28 2.49 -19.57
CA SER A 49 10.99 2.64 -18.29
C SER A 49 10.96 4.08 -17.79
N MET A 50 10.96 4.27 -16.47
CA MET A 50 10.96 5.60 -15.86
C MET A 50 12.18 6.43 -16.29
N GLU A 51 13.33 5.78 -16.52
CA GLU A 51 14.52 6.43 -17.04
C GLU A 51 14.30 7.06 -18.42
N LYS A 52 13.73 6.31 -19.37
CA LYS A 52 13.48 6.80 -20.74
C LYS A 52 12.40 7.88 -20.78
N LEU A 53 11.58 7.98 -19.73
CA LEU A 53 10.50 8.95 -19.63
C LEU A 53 10.90 10.26 -18.93
N ARG A 54 12.12 10.37 -18.39
CA ARG A 54 12.59 11.62 -17.77
C ARG A 54 12.49 12.81 -18.74
N GLY A 55 12.13 13.96 -18.20
CA GLY A 55 11.89 15.20 -18.97
C GLY A 55 10.50 15.29 -19.62
N ARG A 56 9.63 14.29 -19.42
CA ARG A 56 8.23 14.32 -19.85
C ARG A 56 7.31 14.37 -18.63
N VAL A 57 6.14 14.98 -18.81
CA VAL A 57 5.02 14.79 -17.89
C VAL A 57 4.35 13.47 -18.24
N VAL A 58 4.29 12.54 -17.28
CA VAL A 58 3.73 11.19 -17.45
C VAL A 58 2.51 11.05 -16.57
N PHE A 59 1.41 10.55 -17.13
CA PHE A 59 0.18 10.24 -16.41
C PHE A 59 0.00 8.73 -16.33
N VAL A 60 -0.26 8.22 -15.12
CA VAL A 60 -0.51 6.79 -14.86
C VAL A 60 -1.94 6.64 -14.37
N GLU A 61 -2.72 5.84 -15.10
CA GLU A 61 -4.11 5.55 -14.79
C GLU A 61 -4.28 4.04 -14.59
N PHE A 62 -4.82 3.65 -13.43
CA PHE A 62 -5.16 2.26 -13.13
C PHE A 62 -6.61 2.00 -13.54
N TRP A 63 -6.83 1.03 -14.42
CA TRP A 63 -8.15 0.68 -14.94
C TRP A 63 -8.30 -0.85 -15.08
N THR A 64 -9.55 -1.30 -15.18
CA THR A 64 -9.92 -2.68 -15.52
C THR A 64 -11.00 -2.66 -16.59
N PHE A 65 -11.11 -3.74 -17.37
CA PHE A 65 -12.36 -4.04 -18.06
C PHE A 65 -13.39 -4.36 -16.98
N GLY A 66 -14.53 -3.66 -16.97
CA GLY A 66 -15.53 -3.70 -15.90
C GLY A 66 -16.10 -5.07 -15.57
#